data_AF-A0A426K3F5-F1
#
_entry.id   AF-A0A426K3F5-F1
#
_cell.length_a   1.000
_cell.length_b   1.000
_cell.length_c   1.000
_cell.angle_alpha   90.00
_cell.angle_beta   90.00
_cell.angle_gamma   90.00
#
_symmetry.space_group_name_H-M   'P 1'
#
loop_
_entity.id
_entity.type
_entity.pdbx_description
1 polymer ?
#
loop_
_entity_poly.entity_id
_entity_poly.type
_entity_poly.pdbx_seq_one_letter_code
_entity_poly.pdbx_strand_id
1 'polypeptide(L)'
;MVEEEAVRLVERLAGEMTVEVADPGEKGSDYGDERWRRVDSLARLRVALDVEELVAEAAAQHTESAAAESVWLGASLADLSAVTGRTRQAARKRWPQLGSIHRRRKWLGDHVEDITHMAGLLVSHADELVPGWGQAGFLKQVRLLREGLDRCAADFAEDATPPDDPAGRWRALDELVTTTMRRVVETAGDPATPEAGFALHGATGVLGYYDHATSPDRE
;
A
#
# COMPACT_ATOMS: atom_id res chain seq x y z
N MET A 1 -7.67 -31.76 -3.53
CA MET A 1 -8.42 -30.73 -4.26
C MET A 1 -7.58 -29.48 -4.47
N VAL A 2 -7.22 -28.74 -3.42
CA VAL A 2 -6.38 -27.51 -3.56
C VAL A 2 -4.97 -27.79 -4.10
N GLU A 3 -4.33 -28.87 -3.65
CA GLU A 3 -3.00 -29.27 -4.14
C GLU A 3 -3.00 -29.63 -5.64
N GLU A 4 -4.02 -30.38 -6.08
CA GLU A 4 -4.19 -30.72 -7.50
C GLU A 4 -4.46 -29.48 -8.38
N GLU A 5 -5.18 -28.49 -7.85
CA GLU A 5 -5.40 -27.21 -8.53
C GLU A 5 -4.11 -26.38 -8.61
N ALA A 6 -3.29 -26.38 -7.56
CA ALA A 6 -1.99 -25.72 -7.55
C ALA A 6 -1.04 -26.35 -8.57
N VAL A 7 -0.98 -27.68 -8.64
CA VAL A 7 -0.19 -28.39 -9.66
C VAL A 7 -0.65 -28.00 -11.06
N ARG A 8 -1.97 -28.02 -11.34
CA ARG A 8 -2.51 -27.62 -12.65
C ARG A 8 -2.20 -26.15 -13.00
N LEU A 9 -2.17 -25.26 -12.01
CA LEU A 9 -1.79 -23.86 -12.21
C LEU A 9 -0.32 -23.75 -12.62
N VAL A 10 0.58 -24.43 -11.91
CA VAL A 10 2.02 -24.47 -12.22
C VAL A 10 2.27 -25.06 -13.62
N GLU A 11 1.59 -26.15 -13.97
CA GLU A 11 1.67 -26.75 -15.31
C GLU A 11 1.20 -25.79 -16.40
N ARG A 12 0.14 -25.00 -16.15
CA ARG A 12 -0.35 -24.01 -17.11
C ARG A 12 0.66 -22.88 -17.31
N LEU A 13 1.20 -22.32 -16.23
CA LEU A 13 2.22 -21.27 -16.28
C LEU A 13 3.47 -21.74 -17.03
N ALA A 14 3.92 -22.97 -16.75
CA ALA A 14 5.04 -23.57 -17.46
C ALA A 14 4.74 -23.75 -18.96
N GLY A 15 3.52 -24.12 -19.33
CA GLY A 15 3.11 -24.28 -20.73
C GLY A 15 3.05 -22.97 -21.54
N GLU A 16 2.96 -21.82 -20.87
CA GLU A 16 2.96 -20.49 -21.50
C GLU A 16 4.38 -19.91 -21.68
N MET A 17 5.39 -20.52 -21.05
CA MET A 17 6.78 -20.06 -21.11
C MET A 17 7.60 -20.87 -22.13
N THR A 18 8.45 -20.19 -22.90
CA THR A 18 9.44 -20.82 -23.76
C THR A 18 10.81 -20.31 -23.39
N VAL A 19 11.71 -21.21 -23.01
CA VAL A 19 13.09 -20.86 -22.63
C VAL A 19 14.06 -21.68 -23.45
N GLU A 20 14.98 -20.99 -24.11
CA GLU A 20 16.13 -21.63 -24.76
C GLU A 20 17.22 -21.90 -23.72
N VAL A 21 17.74 -23.13 -23.70
CA VAL A 21 18.89 -23.51 -22.87
C VAL A 21 20.07 -23.83 -23.76
N ALA A 22 21.27 -23.44 -23.33
CA ALA A 22 22.49 -23.79 -24.02
C ALA A 22 22.66 -25.31 -24.06
N ASP A 23 23.00 -25.85 -25.23
CA ASP A 23 23.27 -27.27 -25.39
C ASP A 23 24.53 -27.66 -24.60
N PRO A 24 24.42 -28.58 -23.62
CA PRO A 24 25.57 -28.99 -22.81
C PRO A 24 26.57 -29.87 -23.58
N GLY A 25 26.30 -30.18 -24.85
CA GLY A 25 27.15 -31.00 -25.71
C GLY A 25 26.85 -32.50 -25.60
N GLU A 26 27.53 -33.28 -26.43
CA GLU A 26 27.45 -34.74 -26.45
C GLU A 26 28.13 -35.37 -25.24
N LYS A 27 27.55 -36.46 -24.75
CA LYS A 27 28.18 -37.34 -23.78
C LYS A 27 28.47 -38.68 -24.44
N GLY A 28 29.57 -39.34 -24.04
CA GLY A 28 29.95 -40.64 -24.60
C GLY A 28 28.95 -41.78 -24.32
N SER A 29 27.95 -41.52 -23.49
CA SER A 29 26.84 -42.44 -23.19
C SER A 29 25.56 -42.12 -23.96
N ASP A 30 25.54 -41.12 -24.84
CA ASP A 30 24.34 -40.74 -25.58
C ASP A 30 24.05 -41.77 -26.69
N TYR A 31 22.87 -42.36 -26.68
CA TYR A 31 22.38 -43.26 -27.72
C TYR A 31 21.26 -42.59 -28.53
N GLY A 32 21.42 -42.53 -29.86
CA GLY A 32 20.37 -42.00 -30.74
C GLY A 32 20.10 -40.50 -30.53
N ASP A 33 18.87 -40.15 -30.15
CA ASP A 33 18.38 -38.77 -29.98
C ASP A 33 18.50 -38.24 -28.53
N GLU A 34 19.17 -38.97 -27.64
CA GLU A 34 19.26 -38.66 -26.21
C GLU A 34 19.82 -37.26 -25.90
N ARG A 35 20.75 -36.75 -26.72
CA ARG A 35 21.24 -35.36 -26.57
C ARG A 35 20.12 -34.34 -26.72
N TRP A 36 19.30 -34.47 -27.77
CA TRP A 36 18.18 -33.56 -28.01
C TRP A 36 17.11 -33.65 -26.92
N ARG A 37 16.79 -34.88 -26.47
CA ARG A 37 15.86 -35.09 -25.35
C ARG A 37 16.38 -34.48 -24.04
N ARG A 38 17.69 -34.57 -23.80
CA ARG A 38 18.32 -33.92 -22.64
C ARG A 38 18.22 -32.40 -22.72
N VAL A 39 18.51 -31.79 -23.88
CA VAL A 39 18.36 -30.34 -24.08
C VAL A 39 16.92 -29.90 -23.79
N ASP A 40 15.94 -30.61 -24.35
CA ASP A 40 14.52 -30.33 -24.12
C ASP A 40 14.10 -30.52 -22.65
N SER A 41 14.60 -31.57 -21.98
CA SER A 41 14.36 -31.77 -20.54
C SER A 41 14.99 -30.66 -19.68
N LEU A 42 16.16 -30.14 -20.07
CA LEU A 42 16.80 -29.02 -19.38
C LEU A 42 16.04 -27.71 -19.60
N ALA A 43 15.48 -27.50 -20.80
CA ALA A 43 14.59 -26.37 -21.07
C ALA A 43 13.34 -26.43 -20.17
N ARG A 44 12.71 -27.60 -20.07
CA ARG A 44 11.58 -27.84 -19.17
C ARG A 44 11.92 -27.62 -17.70
N LEU A 45 13.10 -28.07 -17.25
CA LEU A 45 13.57 -27.80 -15.89
C LEU A 45 13.79 -26.30 -15.65
N ARG A 46 14.37 -25.58 -16.63
CA ARG A 46 14.58 -24.14 -16.51
C ARG A 46 13.27 -23.38 -16.40
N VAL A 47 12.29 -23.73 -17.23
CA VAL A 47 10.92 -23.20 -17.12
C VAL A 47 10.33 -23.49 -15.74
N ALA A 48 10.47 -24.70 -15.22
CA ALA A 48 9.96 -25.05 -13.90
C ALA A 48 10.60 -24.19 -12.78
N LEU A 49 11.90 -23.91 -12.86
CA LEU A 49 12.59 -23.02 -11.91
C LEU A 49 12.10 -21.56 -12.02
N ASP A 50 11.91 -21.05 -13.24
CA ASP A 50 11.40 -19.69 -13.45
C ASP A 50 9.95 -19.56 -12.92
N VAL A 51 9.12 -20.59 -13.10
CA VAL A 51 7.76 -20.64 -12.53
C VAL A 51 7.78 -20.75 -11.00
N GLU A 52 8.67 -21.56 -10.43
CA GLU A 52 8.85 -21.66 -8.97
C GLU A 52 9.15 -20.29 -8.36
N GLU A 53 10.08 -19.54 -8.95
CA GLU A 53 10.44 -18.19 -8.53
C GLU A 53 9.24 -17.23 -8.63
N LEU A 54 8.53 -17.24 -9.76
CA LEU A 54 7.33 -16.42 -9.99
C LEU A 54 6.24 -16.68 -8.96
N VAL A 55 5.93 -17.96 -8.69
CA VAL A 55 4.91 -18.36 -7.73
C VAL A 55 5.35 -17.98 -6.31
N ALA A 56 6.63 -18.17 -5.96
CA ALA A 56 7.16 -17.78 -4.66
C ALA A 56 7.09 -16.27 -4.44
N GLU A 57 7.42 -15.46 -5.45
CA GLU A 57 7.32 -14.01 -5.41
C GLU A 57 5.86 -13.55 -5.25
N ALA A 58 4.95 -14.07 -6.09
CA ALA A 58 3.53 -13.74 -6.03
C ALA A 58 2.92 -14.11 -4.67
N ALA A 59 3.27 -15.28 -4.12
CA ALA A 59 2.84 -15.70 -2.79
C ALA A 59 3.39 -14.78 -1.69
N ALA A 60 4.66 -14.38 -1.79
CA ALA A 60 5.26 -13.44 -0.85
C ALA A 60 4.53 -12.10 -0.86
N GLN A 61 4.34 -11.50 -2.04
CA GLN A 61 3.60 -10.24 -2.23
C GLN A 61 2.16 -10.33 -1.73
N HIS A 62 1.48 -11.45 -1.98
CA HIS A 62 0.12 -11.67 -1.49
C HIS A 62 0.08 -11.74 0.04
N THR A 63 0.99 -12.50 0.68
CA THR A 63 1.05 -12.58 2.14
C THR A 63 1.40 -11.24 2.80
N GLU A 64 2.25 -10.45 2.16
CA GLU A 64 2.60 -9.10 2.60
C GLU A 64 1.39 -8.16 2.52
N SER A 65 0.65 -8.21 1.41
CA SER A 65 -0.56 -7.41 1.20
C SER A 65 -1.65 -7.75 2.24
N ALA A 66 -1.89 -9.04 2.48
CA ALA A 66 -2.85 -9.51 3.48
C ALA A 66 -2.44 -9.12 4.92
N ALA A 67 -1.14 -9.16 5.23
CA ALA A 67 -0.63 -8.71 6.53
C ALA A 67 -0.82 -7.19 6.69
N ALA A 68 -0.50 -6.39 5.67
CA ALA A 68 -0.69 -4.95 5.67
C ALA A 68 -2.17 -4.57 5.82
N GLU A 69 -3.06 -5.24 5.10
CA GLU A 69 -4.51 -5.07 5.21
C GLU A 69 -5.00 -5.37 6.62
N SER A 70 -4.58 -6.48 7.22
CA SER A 70 -4.92 -6.83 8.61
C SER A 70 -4.51 -5.71 9.58
N VAL A 71 -3.32 -5.12 9.41
CA VAL A 71 -2.85 -4.01 10.26
C VAL A 71 -3.66 -2.73 10.02
N TRP A 72 -4.04 -2.44 8.76
CA TRP A 72 -4.98 -1.33 8.45
C TRP A 72 -6.36 -1.54 9.09
N LEU A 73 -6.78 -2.79 9.30
CA LEU A 73 -7.99 -3.13 10.03
C LEU A 73 -7.82 -3.12 11.56
N GLY A 74 -6.61 -2.84 12.06
CA GLY A 74 -6.32 -2.67 13.49
C GLY A 74 -5.57 -3.85 14.12
N ALA A 75 -5.17 -4.86 13.35
CA ALA A 75 -4.34 -5.94 13.89
C ALA A 75 -2.99 -5.41 14.39
N SER A 76 -2.56 -5.91 15.54
CA SER A 76 -1.24 -5.67 16.10
C SER A 76 -0.23 -6.69 15.59
N LEU A 77 1.07 -6.43 15.81
CA LEU A 77 2.11 -7.44 15.56
C LEU A 77 1.93 -8.69 16.42
N ALA A 78 1.25 -8.60 17.57
CA ALA A 78 0.94 -9.76 18.40
C ALA A 78 -0.11 -10.67 17.75
N ASP A 79 -1.10 -10.09 17.08
CA ASP A 79 -2.14 -10.84 16.37
C ASP A 79 -1.53 -11.59 15.17
N LEU A 80 -0.63 -10.93 14.43
CA LEU A 80 0.12 -11.57 13.36
C LEU A 80 1.04 -12.70 13.86
N SER A 81 1.65 -12.53 15.04
CA SER A 81 2.41 -13.60 15.69
C SER A 81 1.55 -14.81 16.02
N ALA A 82 0.32 -14.61 16.48
CA ALA A 82 -0.61 -15.68 16.79
C ALA A 82 -1.00 -16.48 15.53
N VAL A 83 -1.28 -15.80 14.41
CA VAL A 83 -1.66 -16.45 13.14
C VAL A 83 -0.47 -17.19 12.50
N THR A 84 0.73 -16.61 12.56
CA THR A 84 1.92 -17.20 11.92
C THR A 84 2.60 -18.28 12.76
N GLY A 85 2.26 -18.39 14.06
CA GLY A 85 2.98 -19.24 15.02
C GLY A 85 4.43 -18.80 15.26
N ARG A 86 4.76 -17.54 14.92
CA ARG A 86 6.11 -16.97 15.03
C ARG A 86 6.14 -15.83 16.04
N THR A 87 7.32 -15.46 16.51
CA THR A 87 7.49 -14.33 17.43
C THR A 87 7.21 -12.98 16.76
N ARG A 88 6.95 -11.93 17.56
CA ARG A 88 6.75 -10.56 17.03
C ARG A 88 7.96 -10.06 16.26
N GLN A 89 9.16 -10.42 16.73
CA GLN A 89 10.41 -10.07 16.07
C GLN A 89 10.55 -10.73 14.70
N ALA A 90 10.09 -11.98 14.55
CA ALA A 90 10.07 -12.66 13.26
C ALA A 90 9.09 -12.00 12.28
N ALA A 91 7.91 -11.58 12.74
CA ALA A 91 6.96 -10.81 11.93
C ALA A 91 7.54 -9.46 11.50
N ARG A 92 8.18 -8.71 12.41
CA ARG A 92 8.85 -7.43 12.10
C ARG A 92 10.01 -7.61 11.11
N LYS A 93 10.77 -8.71 11.20
CA LYS A 93 11.84 -9.01 10.25
C LYS A 93 11.30 -9.37 8.87
N ARG A 94 10.18 -10.10 8.82
CA ARG A 94 9.53 -10.51 7.56
C ARG A 94 8.84 -9.33 6.85
N TRP A 95 8.18 -8.46 7.60
CA TRP A 95 7.42 -7.33 7.08
C TRP A 95 7.79 -6.03 7.82
N PRO A 96 8.92 -5.41 7.48
CA PRO A 96 9.46 -4.25 8.22
C PRO A 96 8.54 -3.02 8.22
N GLN A 97 7.71 -2.86 7.19
CA GLN A 97 6.78 -1.75 7.00
C GLN A 97 5.56 -1.77 7.94
N LEU A 98 5.23 -2.92 8.54
CA LEU A 98 4.01 -3.05 9.35
C LEU A 98 4.03 -2.15 10.60
N GLY A 99 5.21 -1.86 11.14
CA GLY A 99 5.34 -0.92 12.26
C GLY A 99 4.88 0.49 11.89
N SER A 100 5.21 0.96 10.68
CA SER A 100 4.76 2.26 10.17
C SER A 100 3.24 2.25 9.92
N ILE A 101 2.72 1.21 9.28
CA ILE A 101 1.27 1.07 9.05
C ILE A 101 0.50 1.09 10.37
N HIS A 102 0.98 0.36 11.39
CA HIS A 102 0.34 0.30 12.70
C HIS A 102 0.26 1.68 13.37
N ARG A 103 1.36 2.45 13.38
CA ARG A 103 1.38 3.81 13.96
C ARG A 103 0.42 4.75 13.24
N ARG A 104 0.46 4.76 11.90
CA ARG A 104 -0.47 5.55 11.06
C ARG A 104 -1.91 5.19 11.37
N ARG A 105 -2.25 3.90 11.30
CA ARG A 105 -3.60 3.43 11.56
C ARG A 105 -4.10 3.77 12.95
N LYS A 106 -3.26 3.61 13.98
CA LYS A 106 -3.60 3.97 15.35
C LYS A 106 -3.94 5.46 15.45
N TRP A 107 -3.04 6.32 14.97
CA TRP A 107 -3.23 7.76 15.00
C TRP A 107 -4.49 8.19 14.25
N LEU A 108 -4.69 7.67 13.03
CA LEU A 108 -5.87 7.98 12.21
C LEU A 108 -7.17 7.58 12.92
N GLY A 109 -7.16 6.46 13.64
CA GLY A 109 -8.32 5.99 14.40
C GLY A 109 -8.77 6.94 15.50
N ASP A 110 -7.81 7.66 16.09
CA ASP A 110 -8.06 8.58 17.20
C ASP A 110 -8.41 10.01 16.73
N HIS A 111 -8.24 10.34 15.43
CA HIS A 111 -8.28 11.72 14.93
C HIS A 111 -9.15 11.93 13.67
N VAL A 112 -10.07 11.01 13.34
CA VAL A 112 -10.93 11.15 12.14
C VAL A 112 -11.69 12.49 12.14
N GLU A 113 -12.29 12.86 13.28
CA GLU A 113 -13.04 14.10 13.44
C GLU A 113 -12.15 15.34 13.32
N ASP A 114 -10.97 15.34 13.96
CA ASP A 114 -10.02 16.45 13.89
C ASP A 114 -9.51 16.69 12.47
N ILE A 115 -9.18 15.61 11.75
CA ILE A 115 -8.73 15.67 10.35
C ILE A 115 -9.82 16.26 9.48
N THR A 116 -11.03 15.71 9.54
CA THR A 116 -12.14 16.13 8.69
C THR A 116 -12.58 17.56 9.01
N HIS A 117 -12.58 17.95 10.27
CA HIS A 117 -12.84 19.32 10.70
C HIS A 117 -11.81 20.30 10.12
N MET A 118 -10.52 20.04 10.33
CA MET A 118 -9.47 20.98 9.89
C MET A 118 -9.34 21.04 8.37
N ALA A 119 -9.44 19.91 7.69
CA ALA A 119 -9.47 19.89 6.23
C ALA A 119 -10.74 20.59 5.67
N GLY A 120 -11.88 20.46 6.34
CA GLY A 120 -13.11 21.17 6.01
C GLY A 120 -12.96 22.70 6.12
N LEU A 121 -12.32 23.19 7.19
CA LEU A 121 -11.98 24.60 7.34
C LEU A 121 -11.04 25.07 6.21
N LEU A 122 -10.02 24.26 5.88
CA LEU A 122 -9.06 24.57 4.82
C LEU A 122 -9.74 24.70 3.46
N VAL A 123 -10.68 23.81 3.13
CA VAL A 123 -11.49 23.89 1.90
C VAL A 123 -12.43 25.08 1.90
N SER A 124 -12.99 25.43 3.05
CA SER A 124 -13.97 26.54 3.19
C SER A 124 -13.32 27.90 3.00
N HIS A 125 -12.05 28.05 3.38
CA HIS A 125 -11.28 29.29 3.24
C HIS A 125 -10.26 29.25 2.09
N ALA A 126 -10.38 28.29 1.17
CA ALA A 126 -9.41 28.09 0.10
C ALA A 126 -9.25 29.30 -0.84
N ASP A 127 -10.33 30.03 -1.12
CA ASP A 127 -10.30 31.22 -1.98
C ASP A 127 -9.46 32.35 -1.39
N GLU A 128 -9.29 32.36 -0.06
CA GLU A 128 -8.52 33.33 0.72
C GLU A 128 -7.05 32.91 0.91
N LEU A 129 -6.71 31.70 0.43
CA LEU A 129 -5.38 31.08 0.49
C LEU A 129 -4.77 30.88 -0.90
N VAL A 130 -5.37 31.45 -1.94
CA VAL A 130 -4.90 31.28 -3.32
C VAL A 130 -3.50 31.90 -3.47
N PRO A 131 -2.49 31.14 -3.93
CA PRO A 131 -1.14 31.66 -4.11
C PRO A 131 -1.05 32.59 -5.32
N GLY A 132 -0.14 33.57 -5.25
CA GLY A 132 0.10 34.50 -6.35
C GLY A 132 0.64 33.85 -7.64
N TRP A 133 1.24 32.65 -7.54
CA TRP A 133 1.64 31.81 -8.67
C TRP A 133 1.21 30.36 -8.42
N GLY A 134 0.85 29.62 -9.48
CA GLY A 134 0.43 28.22 -9.35
C GLY A 134 -1.04 28.00 -8.94
N GLN A 135 -1.89 29.03 -9.03
CA GLN A 135 -3.31 28.99 -8.65
C GLN A 135 -4.07 27.76 -9.20
N ALA A 136 -3.89 27.41 -10.47
CA ALA A 136 -4.59 26.25 -11.06
C ALA A 136 -4.20 24.92 -10.38
N GLY A 137 -2.94 24.79 -9.97
CA GLY A 137 -2.46 23.63 -9.22
C GLY A 137 -3.06 23.57 -7.82
N PHE A 138 -3.05 24.69 -7.11
CA PHE A 138 -3.66 24.81 -5.78
C PHE A 138 -5.16 24.47 -5.80
N LEU A 139 -5.94 25.09 -6.70
CA LEU A 139 -7.37 24.83 -6.83
C LEU A 139 -7.68 23.36 -7.18
N LYS A 140 -6.81 22.71 -7.97
CA LYS A 140 -6.92 21.26 -8.21
C LYS A 140 -6.76 20.46 -6.92
N GLN A 141 -5.79 20.80 -6.06
CA GLN A 141 -5.60 20.12 -4.78
C GLN A 141 -6.77 20.37 -3.81
N VAL A 142 -7.29 21.60 -3.77
CA VAL A 142 -8.50 21.93 -2.99
C VAL A 142 -9.71 21.12 -3.45
N ARG A 143 -9.88 20.94 -4.77
CA ARG A 143 -10.94 20.09 -5.32
C ARG A 143 -10.78 18.64 -4.89
N LEU A 144 -9.57 18.08 -4.97
CA LEU A 144 -9.26 16.74 -4.50
C LEU A 144 -9.48 16.59 -2.99
N LEU A 145 -9.17 17.63 -2.21
CA LEU A 145 -9.41 17.64 -0.75
C LEU A 145 -10.90 17.59 -0.45
N ARG A 146 -11.71 18.38 -1.17
CA ARG A 146 -13.17 18.35 -1.06
C ARG A 146 -13.75 16.99 -1.43
N GLU A 147 -13.36 16.43 -2.59
CA GLU A 147 -13.79 15.09 -3.03
C GLU A 147 -13.40 14.00 -2.01
N GLY A 148 -12.21 14.13 -1.40
CA GLY A 148 -11.74 13.23 -0.36
C GLY A 148 -12.53 13.36 0.95
N LEU A 149 -12.90 14.57 1.35
CA LEU A 149 -13.76 14.81 2.52
C LEU A 149 -15.16 14.24 2.34
N ASP A 150 -15.76 14.42 1.16
CA ASP A 150 -17.08 13.84 0.85
C ASP A 150 -17.03 12.30 0.95
N ARG A 151 -15.94 11.68 0.49
CA ARG A 151 -15.71 10.25 0.62
C ARG A 151 -15.52 9.83 2.08
N CYS A 152 -14.69 10.54 2.84
CA CYS A 152 -14.50 10.26 4.27
C CYS A 152 -15.82 10.37 5.05
N ALA A 153 -16.64 11.37 4.75
CA ALA A 153 -17.96 11.50 5.38
C ALA A 153 -18.84 10.28 5.10
N ALA A 154 -18.83 9.74 3.87
CA ALA A 154 -19.56 8.53 3.51
C ALA A 154 -18.98 7.26 4.17
N ASP A 155 -17.65 7.10 4.18
CA ASP A 155 -16.96 5.90 4.66
C ASP A 155 -17.00 5.75 6.20
N PHE A 156 -17.15 6.85 6.92
CA PHE A 156 -17.16 6.92 8.39
C PHE A 156 -18.53 7.28 8.98
N ALA A 157 -19.58 7.37 8.17
CA ALA A 157 -20.95 7.52 8.67
C ALA A 157 -21.38 6.32 9.54
N GLU A 158 -22.23 6.55 10.53
CA GLU A 158 -22.72 5.51 11.44
C GLU A 158 -23.52 4.42 10.72
N ASP A 159 -24.24 4.81 9.66
CA ASP A 159 -25.05 3.95 8.80
C ASP A 159 -24.34 3.51 7.51
N ALA A 160 -23.02 3.74 7.42
CA ALA A 160 -22.24 3.34 6.25
C ALA A 160 -22.35 1.83 5.98
N THR A 161 -22.66 1.47 4.74
CA THR A 161 -22.59 0.07 4.32
C THR A 161 -21.11 -0.36 4.27
N PRO A 162 -20.75 -1.52 4.85
CA PRO A 162 -19.36 -1.99 4.81
C PRO A 162 -18.88 -2.11 3.35
N PRO A 163 -17.76 -1.45 2.98
CA PRO A 163 -17.22 -1.55 1.63
C PRO A 163 -16.59 -2.93 1.40
N ASP A 164 -16.41 -3.30 0.14
CA ASP A 164 -15.70 -4.54 -0.25
C ASP A 164 -14.24 -4.56 0.26
N ASP A 165 -13.62 -3.39 0.41
CA ASP A 165 -12.32 -3.18 1.05
C ASP A 165 -12.44 -2.28 2.29
N PRO A 166 -12.68 -2.86 3.49
CA PRO A 166 -12.80 -2.10 4.73
C PRO A 166 -11.50 -1.42 5.19
N ALA A 167 -10.33 -1.84 4.66
CA ALA A 167 -9.05 -1.18 4.90
C ALA A 167 -8.90 0.06 3.99
N GLY A 168 -9.58 0.08 2.85
CA GLY A 168 -9.60 1.15 1.86
C GLY A 168 -9.90 2.52 2.45
N ARG A 169 -10.90 2.65 3.32
CA ARG A 169 -11.24 3.93 4.00
C ARG A 169 -10.09 4.50 4.82
N TRP A 170 -9.31 3.64 5.49
CA TRP A 170 -8.18 4.08 6.30
C TRP A 170 -7.01 4.53 5.43
N ARG A 171 -6.76 3.80 4.32
CA ARG A 171 -5.77 4.22 3.32
C ARG A 171 -6.17 5.53 2.64
N ALA A 172 -7.45 5.71 2.33
CA ALA A 172 -7.97 6.94 1.75
C ALA A 172 -7.83 8.13 2.71
N LEU A 173 -8.12 7.94 4.01
CA LEU A 173 -7.88 8.96 5.02
C LEU A 173 -6.38 9.28 5.19
N ASP A 174 -5.52 8.25 5.15
CA ASP A 174 -4.06 8.43 5.16
C ASP A 174 -3.58 9.26 3.96
N GLU A 175 -4.07 8.96 2.75
CA GLU A 175 -3.75 9.71 1.53
C GLU A 175 -4.30 11.14 1.57
N LEU A 176 -5.51 11.33 2.11
CA LEU A 176 -6.12 12.65 2.31
C LEU A 176 -5.19 13.55 3.14
N VAL A 177 -4.64 13.03 4.24
CA VAL A 177 -3.71 13.77 5.12
C VAL A 177 -2.35 13.94 4.46
N THR A 178 -1.71 12.82 4.10
CA THR A 178 -0.28 12.80 3.72
C THR A 178 0.01 13.38 2.35
N THR A 179 -0.96 13.31 1.44
CA THR A 179 -0.81 13.79 0.06
C THR A 179 -1.63 15.03 -0.18
N THR A 180 -2.95 14.96 0.01
CA THR A 180 -3.84 16.01 -0.47
C THR A 180 -3.80 17.26 0.42
N MET A 181 -4.04 17.11 1.72
CA MET A 181 -4.00 18.21 2.69
C MET A 181 -2.60 18.81 2.77
N ARG A 182 -1.56 17.97 2.78
CA ARG A 182 -0.17 18.41 2.74
C ARG A 182 0.13 19.30 1.52
N ARG A 183 -0.26 18.88 0.32
CA ARG A 183 -0.05 19.68 -0.89
C ARG A 183 -0.80 21.01 -0.85
N VAL A 184 -2.01 21.05 -0.30
CA VAL A 184 -2.75 22.31 -0.12
C VAL A 184 -1.98 23.24 0.82
N VAL A 185 -1.52 22.73 1.98
CA VAL A 185 -0.73 23.52 2.95
C VAL A 185 0.58 24.02 2.34
N GLU A 186 1.32 23.17 1.63
CA GLU A 186 2.61 23.51 1.00
C GLU A 186 2.49 24.54 -0.12
N THR A 187 1.33 24.65 -0.76
CA THR A 187 1.11 25.53 -1.92
C THR A 187 0.22 26.73 -1.62
N ALA A 188 -0.33 26.82 -0.41
CA ALA A 188 -1.14 27.97 0.01
C ALA A 188 -0.34 29.28 -0.05
N GLY A 189 -1.01 30.36 -0.45
CA GLY A 189 -0.50 31.72 -0.33
C GLY A 189 -0.61 32.27 1.09
N ASP A 190 -0.19 33.52 1.26
CA ASP A 190 -0.38 34.25 2.51
C ASP A 190 -1.90 34.44 2.77
N PRO A 191 -2.38 34.10 3.98
CA PRO A 191 -3.80 34.23 4.30
C PRO A 191 -4.31 35.67 4.20
N ALA A 192 -5.40 35.87 3.46
CA ALA A 192 -6.04 37.18 3.34
C ALA A 192 -6.80 37.60 4.62
N THR A 193 -7.17 36.64 5.48
CA THR A 193 -7.96 36.85 6.71
C THR A 193 -7.42 36.04 7.89
N PRO A 194 -7.74 36.42 9.14
CA PRO A 194 -7.43 35.64 10.33
C PRO A 194 -8.02 34.23 10.30
N GLU A 195 -9.23 34.06 9.77
CA GLU A 195 -9.95 32.78 9.68
C GLU A 195 -9.23 31.81 8.72
N ALA A 196 -8.83 32.30 7.55
CA ALA A 196 -7.99 31.54 6.62
C ALA A 196 -6.63 31.18 7.24
N GLY A 197 -6.05 32.10 8.03
CA GLY A 197 -4.82 31.86 8.78
C GLY A 197 -4.98 30.77 9.85
N PHE A 198 -6.10 30.76 10.57
CA PHE A 198 -6.44 29.71 11.53
C PHE A 198 -6.58 28.35 10.85
N ALA A 199 -7.30 28.29 9.73
CA ALA A 199 -7.49 27.06 8.96
C ALA A 199 -6.15 26.47 8.47
N LEU A 200 -5.29 27.31 7.87
CA LEU A 200 -3.96 26.90 7.40
C LEU A 200 -3.06 26.45 8.57
N HIS A 201 -3.05 27.20 9.67
CA HIS A 201 -2.23 26.86 10.84
C HIS A 201 -2.67 25.56 11.50
N GLY A 202 -3.98 25.37 11.70
CA GLY A 202 -4.51 24.14 12.28
C GLY A 202 -4.24 22.92 11.39
N ALA A 203 -4.41 23.04 10.06
CA ALA A 203 -4.05 21.96 9.13
C ALA A 203 -2.55 21.62 9.18
N THR A 204 -1.69 22.65 9.29
CA THR A 204 -0.25 22.47 9.51
C THR A 204 0.03 21.75 10.82
N GLY A 205 -0.71 22.07 11.89
CA GLY A 205 -0.62 21.40 13.19
C GLY A 205 -1.00 19.92 13.12
N VAL A 206 -2.09 19.58 12.41
CA VAL A 206 -2.51 18.18 12.17
C VAL A 206 -1.41 17.41 11.44
N LEU A 207 -0.82 17.98 10.39
CA LEU A 207 0.30 17.36 9.67
C LEU A 207 1.53 17.16 10.57
N GLY A 208 1.88 18.18 11.36
CA GLY A 208 3.02 18.10 12.28
C GLY A 208 2.83 17.02 13.35
N TYR A 209 1.62 16.89 13.89
CA TYR A 209 1.31 15.85 14.89
C TYR A 209 1.28 14.46 14.26
N TYR A 210 0.73 14.33 13.05
CA TYR A 210 0.79 13.11 12.26
C TYR A 210 2.24 12.68 12.01
N ASP A 211 3.10 13.60 11.55
CA ASP A 211 4.51 13.33 11.25
C ASP A 211 5.26 12.89 12.52
N HIS A 212 5.00 13.55 13.65
CA HIS A 212 5.57 13.18 14.95
C HIS A 212 5.13 11.78 15.40
N ALA A 213 3.83 11.47 15.32
CA ALA A 213 3.26 10.21 15.81
C ALA A 213 3.59 9.00 14.92
N THR A 214 3.85 9.23 13.64
CA THR A 214 4.03 8.15 12.65
C THR A 214 5.48 7.91 12.27
N SER A 215 6.36 8.87 12.59
CA SER A 215 7.81 8.72 12.46
C SER A 215 8.31 7.42 13.13
N PRO A 216 9.30 6.73 12.54
CA PRO A 216 9.97 5.66 13.24
C PRO A 216 10.66 6.24 14.48
N ASP A 217 10.53 5.57 15.62
CA ASP A 217 11.37 5.87 16.79
C ASP A 217 12.83 5.87 16.32
N ARG A 218 13.53 6.99 16.52
CA ARG A 218 14.98 7.02 16.36
C ARG A 218 15.55 6.06 17.40
N GLU A 219 16.04 4.91 16.94
CA GLU A 219 16.84 3.98 17.76
C GLU A 219 18.11 4.67 18.26
#